data_AF-A0A371IIL7-F1
#
_entry.id   AF-A0A371IIL7-F1
#
_cell.length_a   1.000
_cell.length_b   1.000
_cell.length_c   1.000
_cell.angle_alpha   90.00
_cell.angle_beta   90.00
_cell.angle_gamma   90.00
#
_symmetry.space_group_name_H-M   'P 1'
#
loop_
_entity.id
_entity.type
_entity.pdbx_description
1 polymer ?
#
loop_
_entity_poly.entity_id
_entity_poly.type
_entity_poly.pdbx_seq_one_letter_code
_entity_poly.pdbx_strand_id
1 'polypeptide(L)'
;MQKKLLNNFEEIIASLFICCTLVLVVANIFLRYFVKTGIPWSEEAATACFVWSVYIGASAAYKQGQHIGIDLIVKHFSNNMRNVVQLIVHLILFFVIVFICSLSILYIKTTYIKVTPVLAVSSAYIS
;
A
#
# COMPACT_ATOMS: atom_id res chain seq x y z
N MET A 1 -1.06 0.00 -28.32
CA MET A 1 -0.50 0.90 -27.29
C MET A 1 -1.51 1.24 -26.19
N GLN A 2 -2.74 1.64 -26.52
CA GLN A 2 -3.78 2.06 -25.54
C GLN A 2 -4.22 0.96 -24.54
N LYS A 3 -4.31 -0.32 -24.94
CA LYS A 3 -4.68 -1.41 -24.02
C LYS A 3 -3.63 -1.68 -22.92
N LYS A 4 -2.36 -1.37 -23.16
CA LYS A 4 -1.29 -1.50 -22.14
C LYS A 4 -1.40 -0.39 -21.08
N LEU A 5 -1.78 0.81 -21.52
CA LEU A 5 -1.97 2.00 -20.66
C LEU A 5 -3.14 1.81 -19.70
N LEU A 6 -4.26 1.22 -20.16
CA LEU A 6 -5.40 0.90 -19.29
C LEU A 6 -5.09 -0.25 -18.32
N ASN A 7 -4.28 -1.23 -18.73
CA ASN A 7 -3.95 -2.37 -17.88
C ASN A 7 -2.96 -2.01 -16.75
N ASN A 8 -2.10 -1.03 -16.99
CA ASN A 8 -1.07 -0.58 -16.04
C ASN A 8 -1.40 0.80 -15.44
N PHE A 9 -2.65 1.23 -15.50
CA PHE A 9 -3.05 2.55 -14.99
C PHE A 9 -2.75 2.71 -13.50
N GLU A 10 -2.93 1.65 -12.71
CA GLU A 10 -2.57 1.60 -11.28
C GLU A 10 -1.06 1.80 -11.07
N GLU A 11 -0.23 1.16 -11.91
CA GLU A 11 1.23 1.28 -11.84
C GLU A 11 1.68 2.70 -12.20
N ILE A 12 1.05 3.32 -13.20
CA ILE A 12 1.32 4.71 -13.59
C ILE A 12 0.96 5.66 -12.45
N ILE A 13 -0.21 5.50 -11.84
CA ILE A 13 -0.63 6.34 -10.72
C ILE A 13 0.30 6.16 -9.52
N ALA A 14 0.64 4.93 -9.15
CA ALA A 14 1.58 4.66 -8.06
C ALA A 14 2.94 5.35 -8.34
N SER A 15 3.47 5.20 -9.56
CA SER A 15 4.74 5.85 -9.93
C SER A 15 4.68 7.38 -9.84
N LEU A 16 3.54 7.98 -10.18
CA LEU A 16 3.30 9.42 -10.04
C LEU A 16 3.34 9.85 -8.58
N PHE A 17 2.66 9.12 -7.69
CA PHE A 17 2.63 9.43 -6.26
C PHE A 17 4.02 9.28 -5.61
N ILE A 18 4.78 8.22 -5.93
CA ILE A 18 6.18 8.08 -5.48
C ILE A 18 7.06 9.23 -5.99
N CYS A 19 6.91 9.62 -7.26
CA CYS A 19 7.66 10.74 -7.82
C CYS A 19 7.32 12.05 -7.09
N CYS A 20 6.04 12.28 -6.78
CA CYS A 20 5.58 13.43 -6.01
C CYS A 20 6.21 13.44 -4.60
N THR A 21 6.20 12.31 -3.89
CA THR A 21 6.88 12.17 -2.58
C THR A 21 8.36 12.53 -2.70
N LEU A 22 9.07 12.02 -3.71
CA LEU A 22 10.49 12.32 -3.92
C LEU A 22 10.72 13.82 -4.11
N VAL A 23 9.95 14.46 -4.98
CA VAL A 23 10.07 15.90 -5.26
C VAL A 23 9.79 16.72 -4.01
N LEU A 24 8.76 16.39 -3.24
CA LEU A 24 8.42 17.09 -2.00
C LEU A 24 9.54 16.97 -0.95
N VAL A 25 10.08 15.76 -0.74
CA VAL A 25 11.17 15.53 0.22
C VAL A 25 12.43 16.26 -0.21
N VAL A 26 12.80 16.15 -1.49
CA VAL A 26 13.99 16.82 -2.04
C VAL A 26 13.84 18.35 -1.93
N ALA A 27 12.68 18.90 -2.32
CA ALA A 27 12.42 20.33 -2.18
C ALA A 27 12.50 20.79 -0.72
N ASN A 28 11.91 20.04 0.22
CA ASN A 28 11.97 20.36 1.65
C ASN A 28 13.41 20.38 2.18
N ILE A 29 14.21 19.38 1.81
CA ILE A 29 15.65 19.33 2.11
C ILE A 29 16.33 20.58 1.55
N PHE A 30 16.16 20.91 0.27
CA PHE A 30 16.75 22.11 -0.33
C PHE A 30 16.36 23.39 0.42
N LEU A 31 15.07 23.60 0.71
CA LEU A 31 14.60 24.77 1.46
C LEU A 31 15.23 24.84 2.87
N ARG A 32 15.29 23.72 3.58
CA ARG A 32 15.82 23.65 4.94
C ARG A 32 17.32 23.94 5.00
N TYR A 33 18.10 23.46 4.03
CA TYR A 33 19.56 23.64 4.01
C TYR A 33 19.99 24.98 3.39
N PHE A 34 19.32 25.46 2.35
CA PHE A 34 19.73 26.67 1.62
C PHE A 34 19.00 27.94 2.08
N VAL A 35 17.70 27.84 2.37
CA VAL A 35 16.85 28.99 2.73
C VAL A 35 16.69 29.12 4.25
N LYS A 36 17.15 28.12 5.03
CA LYS A 36 16.98 28.01 6.50
C LYS A 36 15.52 28.09 6.97
N THR A 37 14.56 27.98 6.07
CA THR A 37 13.13 27.89 6.34
C THR A 37 12.64 26.52 5.85
N GLY A 38 11.97 25.78 6.72
CA GLY A 38 11.38 24.48 6.38
C GLY A 38 9.90 24.64 6.06
N ILE A 39 9.37 23.78 5.19
CA ILE A 39 7.93 23.67 4.95
C ILE A 39 7.40 22.56 5.86
N PRO A 40 6.82 22.86 7.04
CA PRO A 40 6.48 21.83 8.02
C PRO A 40 5.37 20.89 7.53
N TRP A 41 4.50 21.36 6.63
CA TRP A 41 3.43 20.56 6.03
C TRP A 41 3.93 19.60 4.92
N SER A 42 5.13 19.83 4.38
CA SER A 42 5.65 19.04 3.26
C SER A 42 6.08 17.64 3.68
N GLU A 43 6.49 17.43 4.94
CA GLU A 43 6.77 16.10 5.49
C GLU A 43 5.49 15.26 5.61
N GLU A 44 4.40 15.86 6.10
CA GLU A 44 3.09 15.20 6.20
C GLU A 44 2.51 14.90 4.80
N ALA A 45 2.62 15.84 3.86
CA ALA A 45 2.16 15.64 2.48
C ALA A 45 2.96 14.56 1.73
N ALA A 46 4.29 14.52 1.90
CA ALA A 46 5.13 13.49 1.31
C ALA A 46 4.78 12.09 1.83
N THR A 47 4.52 11.97 3.13
CA THR A 47 4.10 10.72 3.78
C THR A 47 2.73 10.27 3.25
N ALA A 48 1.77 11.19 3.12
CA ALA A 48 0.46 10.89 2.54
C ALA A 48 0.60 10.36 1.10
N CYS A 49 1.34 11.06 0.24
CA CYS A 49 1.58 10.62 -1.14
C CYS A 49 2.26 9.23 -1.19
N PHE A 50 3.19 8.96 -0.28
CA PHE A 50 3.86 7.66 -0.20
C PHE A 50 2.89 6.54 0.14
N VAL A 51 2.05 6.74 1.16
CA VAL A 51 1.04 5.75 1.58
C VAL A 51 0.05 5.46 0.46
N TRP A 52 -0.45 6.49 -0.23
CA TRP A 52 -1.33 6.32 -1.39
C TRP A 52 -0.64 5.57 -2.54
N SER A 53 0.65 5.84 -2.79
CA SER A 53 1.40 5.06 -3.76
C SER A 53 1.52 3.59 -3.37
N VAL A 54 1.73 3.28 -2.09
CA VAL A 54 1.85 1.90 -1.62
C VAL A 54 0.52 1.16 -1.79
N TYR A 55 -0.61 1.77 -1.45
CA TYR A 55 -1.92 1.16 -1.65
C TYR A 55 -2.21 0.84 -3.13
N ILE A 56 -1.95 1.80 -4.01
CA ILE A 56 -2.20 1.64 -5.45
C ILE A 56 -1.20 0.64 -6.05
N GLY A 57 0.07 0.72 -5.64
CA GLY A 57 1.13 -0.21 -6.04
C GLY A 57 0.87 -1.65 -5.58
N ALA A 58 0.34 -1.83 -4.38
CA ALA A 58 -0.06 -3.14 -3.85
C ALA A 58 -1.21 -3.75 -4.67
N SER A 59 -2.19 -2.94 -5.09
CA SER A 59 -3.27 -3.39 -5.97
C SER A 59 -2.74 -3.84 -7.34
N ALA A 60 -1.82 -3.06 -7.94
CA ALA A 60 -1.16 -3.41 -9.20
C ALA A 60 -0.33 -4.71 -9.07
N ALA A 61 0.38 -4.89 -7.95
CA ALA A 61 1.16 -6.10 -7.67
C ALA A 61 0.27 -7.33 -7.46
N TYR A 62 -0.90 -7.16 -6.84
CA TYR A 62 -1.86 -8.25 -6.63
C TYR A 62 -2.37 -8.83 -7.96
N LYS A 63 -2.59 -7.99 -8.99
CA LYS A 63 -2.97 -8.45 -10.34
C LYS A 63 -1.92 -9.33 -11.02
N GLN A 64 -0.65 -9.17 -10.67
CA GLN A 64 0.44 -10.02 -11.19
C GLN A 64 0.51 -11.40 -10.49
N GLY A 65 -0.39 -11.67 -9.54
CA GLY A 65 -0.67 -13.02 -9.07
C GLY A 65 0.37 -13.57 -8.09
N GLN A 66 0.75 -12.83 -7.05
CA GLN A 66 1.75 -13.28 -6.06
C GLN A 66 1.36 -14.48 -5.18
N HIS A 67 0.19 -15.12 -5.38
CA HIS A 67 -0.10 -16.44 -4.80
C HIS A 67 0.66 -17.60 -5.50
N ILE A 68 1.53 -17.30 -6.48
CA ILE A 68 2.44 -18.25 -7.16
C ILE A 68 3.18 -19.17 -6.18
N GLY A 69 3.60 -18.67 -5.01
CA GLY A 69 4.38 -19.46 -4.06
C GLY A 69 3.64 -20.70 -3.53
N ILE A 70 2.34 -20.59 -3.28
CA ILE A 70 1.53 -21.71 -2.78
C ILE A 70 1.13 -22.64 -3.94
N ASP A 71 0.85 -22.09 -5.12
CA ASP A 71 0.55 -22.87 -6.32
C ASP A 71 1.69 -23.79 -6.75
N LEU A 72 2.95 -23.39 -6.56
CA LEU A 72 4.12 -24.21 -6.89
C LEU A 72 4.26 -25.44 -5.99
N ILE A 73 4.00 -25.29 -4.69
CA ILE A 73 4.06 -26.40 -3.72
C ILE A 73 2.89 -27.37 -3.98
N VAL A 74 1.71 -26.83 -4.28
CA VAL A 74 0.49 -27.61 -4.55
C VAL A 74 0.56 -28.38 -5.88
N LYS A 75 1.30 -27.88 -6.88
CA LYS A 75 1.52 -28.57 -8.17
C LYS A 75 2.33 -29.87 -8.07
N HIS A 76 3.06 -30.10 -6.98
CA HIS A 76 3.84 -31.33 -6.79
C HIS A 76 3.02 -32.53 -6.27
N PHE A 77 1.76 -32.30 -5.86
CA PHE A 77 0.88 -33.34 -5.30
C PHE A 77 -0.10 -33.92 -6.34
N SER A 78 -0.55 -35.16 -6.10
CA SER A 78 -1.51 -35.87 -6.95
C SER A 78 -2.87 -35.14 -7.04
N ASN A 79 -3.61 -35.38 -8.13
CA ASN A 79 -4.81 -34.62 -8.51
C ASN A 79 -5.89 -34.55 -7.41
N ASN A 80 -6.04 -35.59 -6.59
CA ASN A 80 -7.01 -35.63 -5.49
C ASN A 80 -6.53 -34.90 -4.23
N MET A 81 -5.24 -35.00 -3.88
CA MET A 81 -4.67 -34.25 -2.75
C MET A 81 -4.61 -32.75 -3.06
N ARG A 82 -4.40 -32.39 -4.33
CA ARG A 82 -4.34 -30.99 -4.79
C ARG A 82 -5.59 -30.20 -4.41
N ASN A 83 -6.78 -30.74 -4.64
CA ASN A 83 -8.04 -30.06 -4.32
C ASN A 83 -8.22 -29.85 -2.80
N VAL A 84 -7.85 -30.84 -1.98
CA VAL A 84 -7.95 -30.74 -0.52
C VAL A 84 -6.97 -29.71 0.01
N VAL A 85 -5.71 -29.74 -0.45
CA VAL A 85 -4.69 -28.77 -0.03
C VAL A 85 -5.07 -27.35 -0.47
N GLN A 86 -5.60 -27.18 -1.69
CA GLN A 86 -6.05 -25.88 -2.18
C GLN A 86 -7.21 -25.32 -1.34
N LEU A 87 -8.14 -26.17 -0.91
CA LEU A 87 -9.24 -25.77 -0.02
C LEU A 87 -8.73 -25.36 1.37
N ILE A 88 -7.76 -26.10 1.94
CA ILE A 88 -7.13 -25.74 3.22
C ILE A 88 -6.40 -24.40 3.11
N VAL A 89 -5.65 -24.17 2.03
CA VAL A 89 -4.96 -22.91 1.76
C VAL A 89 -5.96 -21.75 1.69
N HIS A 90 -7.08 -21.92 0.99
CA HIS A 90 -8.12 -20.89 0.91
C HIS A 90 -8.74 -20.60 2.28
N LEU A 91 -8.97 -21.63 3.11
CA LEU A 91 -9.46 -21.45 4.47
C LEU A 91 -8.47 -20.69 5.35
N ILE A 92 -7.17 -21.01 5.26
CA ILE A 92 -6.12 -20.31 5.99
C ILE A 92 -6.06 -18.85 5.54
N LEU A 93 -6.04 -18.59 4.24
CA LEU A 93 -6.06 -17.23 3.69
C LEU A 93 -7.28 -16.45 4.15
N PHE A 94 -8.46 -17.07 4.14
CA PHE A 94 -9.70 -16.47 4.64
C PHE A 94 -9.58 -16.07 6.11
N PHE A 95 -9.06 -16.96 6.96
CA PHE A 95 -8.88 -16.66 8.38
C PHE A 95 -7.87 -15.54 8.61
N VAL A 96 -6.75 -15.54 7.88
CA VAL A 96 -5.73 -14.48 7.93
C VAL A 96 -6.32 -13.14 7.52
N ILE A 97 -7.11 -13.08 6.45
CA ILE A 97 -7.75 -11.85 5.98
C ILE A 97 -8.74 -11.33 7.04
N VAL A 98 -9.56 -12.21 7.64
CA VAL A 98 -10.50 -11.82 8.70
C VAL A 98 -9.77 -11.30 9.94
N PHE A 99 -8.65 -11.93 10.32
CA PHE A 99 -7.83 -11.50 11.44
C PHE A 99 -7.18 -10.13 11.20
N ILE A 100 -6.62 -9.90 10.01
CA ILE A 100 -6.07 -8.59 9.64
C ILE A 100 -7.17 -7.52 9.59
N CYS A 101 -8.37 -7.86 9.11
CA CYS A 101 -9.50 -6.94 9.05
C CYS A 101 -9.96 -6.50 10.46
N SER A 102 -10.03 -7.42 11.42
CA SER A 102 -10.40 -7.09 12.80
C SER A 102 -9.35 -6.18 13.46
N LEU A 103 -8.06 -6.43 13.22
CA LEU A 103 -6.98 -5.55 13.65
C LEU A 103 -7.10 -4.17 13.00
N SER A 104 -7.35 -4.09 11.69
CA SER A 104 -7.51 -2.82 10.97
C SER A 104 -8.62 -1.95 11.58
N ILE A 105 -9.77 -2.56 11.92
CA ILE A 105 -10.88 -1.85 12.58
C ILE A 105 -10.46 -1.30 13.95
N LEU A 106 -9.68 -2.05 14.74
CA LEU A 106 -9.15 -1.59 16.01
C LEU A 106 -8.20 -0.40 15.82
N TYR A 107 -7.29 -0.49 14.84
CA TYR A 107 -6.35 0.58 14.50
C TYR A 107 -7.07 1.86 14.07
N ILE A 108 -8.09 1.78 13.21
CA ILE A 108 -8.88 2.94 12.77
C ILE A 108 -9.51 3.65 13.98
N LYS A 109 -10.08 2.90 14.93
CA LYS A 109 -10.68 3.46 16.14
C LYS A 109 -9.67 4.22 17.00
N THR A 110 -8.44 3.71 17.09
CA THR A 110 -7.36 4.36 17.87
C THR A 110 -6.74 5.55 17.14
N THR A 111 -6.66 5.50 15.81
CA THR A 111 -6.07 6.56 14.97
C THR A 111 -7.02 7.74 14.75
N TYR A 112 -8.34 7.55 14.82
CA TYR A 112 -9.34 8.60 14.60
C TYR A 112 -9.20 9.82 15.54
N ILE A 113 -8.61 9.61 16.72
CA ILE A 113 -8.43 10.65 17.75
C ILE A 113 -7.07 11.36 17.59
N LYS A 114 -6.14 10.79 16.81
CA LYS A 114 -4.83 11.38 16.55
C LYS A 114 -4.93 12.30 15.34
N VAL A 115 -4.82 13.60 15.57
CA VAL A 115 -4.67 14.62 14.52
C VAL A 115 -3.19 14.84 14.24
N THR A 116 -2.82 15.12 12.98
CA THR A 116 -1.44 15.49 12.70
C THR A 116 -1.12 16.88 13.25
N PRO A 117 0.06 17.08 13.85
CA PRO A 117 0.39 18.29 14.60
C PRO A 117 0.54 19.54 13.72
N VAL A 118 0.72 19.40 12.39
CA VAL A 118 0.92 20.56 11.50
C VAL A 118 -0.28 20.87 10.60
N LEU A 119 -0.85 19.91 9.86
CA LEU A 119 -2.02 20.18 9.01
C LEU A 119 -3.36 20.16 9.75
N ALA A 120 -3.41 19.64 10.99
CA ALA A 120 -4.65 19.40 11.72
C ALA A 120 -5.69 18.55 10.94
N VAL A 121 -5.22 17.76 9.96
CA VAL A 121 -6.02 16.80 9.22
C VAL A 121 -6.02 15.48 9.99
N SER A 122 -7.14 14.76 9.95
CA SER A 122 -7.26 13.48 10.64
C SER A 122 -6.18 12.50 10.14
N SER A 123 -5.40 11.93 11.06
CA SER A 123 -4.33 10.96 10.76
C SER A 123 -4.84 9.69 10.06
N ALA A 124 -6.17 9.52 9.97
CA ALA A 124 -6.83 8.47 9.21
C ALA A 124 -6.61 8.54 7.69
N TYR A 125 -6.22 9.70 7.14
CA TYR A 125 -5.92 9.84 5.71
C TYR A 125 -4.43 9.64 5.39
N ILE A 126 -3.58 9.59 6.42
CA ILE A 126 -2.12 9.60 6.32
C ILE A 126 -1.52 8.28 6.81
N SER A 127 -2.27 7.49 7.60
CA SER A 127 -1.92 6.13 8.08
C SER A 127 -2.93 5.11 7.56
#